data_AF-A0A6J6UGW9-F1
#
_entry.id   AF-A0A6J6UGW9-F1
#
_cell.length_a   1.000
_cell.length_b   1.000
_cell.length_c   1.000
_cell.angle_alpha   90.00
_cell.angle_beta   90.00
_cell.angle_gamma   90.00
#
_symmetry.space_group_name_H-M   'P 1'
#
loop_
_entity.id
_entity.type
_entity.pdbx_description
1 polymer ?
#
loop_
_entity_poly.entity_id
_entity_poly.type
_entity_poly.pdbx_seq_one_letter_code
_entity_poly.pdbx_strand_id
1 'polypeptide(L)'
;MGISDPGVNDAVSRRWRLRAGVVTAVMGLFALVTLASAVAYGESLATPVCLLAGTLAMLASWGSVPLGVTAQDRRSMGVSAAWAVVAGLLFFGGPFLVAALGLD
;
A
#
# COMPACT_ATOMS: atom_id res chain seq x y z
N MET A 1 -10.07 -25.97 15.99
CA MET A 1 -9.47 -25.77 14.66
C MET A 1 -8.46 -24.64 14.78
N GLY A 2 -7.19 -24.98 14.98
CA GLY A 2 -6.15 -24.01 15.29
C GLY A 2 -5.55 -23.36 14.03
N ILE A 3 -4.97 -22.18 14.20
CA ILE A 3 -4.22 -21.35 13.22
C ILE A 3 -3.08 -22.10 12.49
N SER A 4 -2.87 -23.38 12.81
CA SER A 4 -1.87 -24.28 12.24
C SER A 4 -2.35 -25.06 11.00
N ASP A 5 -3.61 -24.92 10.61
CA ASP A 5 -4.15 -25.64 9.45
C ASP A 5 -3.62 -25.00 8.14
N PRO A 6 -2.86 -25.73 7.30
CA PRO A 6 -2.28 -25.21 6.06
C PRO A 6 -3.32 -24.59 5.13
N GLY A 7 -4.51 -25.20 5.03
CA GLY A 7 -5.57 -24.72 4.15
C GLY A 7 -6.18 -23.38 4.59
N VAL A 8 -6.20 -23.11 5.91
CA VAL A 8 -6.66 -21.82 6.45
C VAL A 8 -5.62 -20.73 6.18
N ASN A 9 -4.34 -21.03 6.33
CA ASN A 9 -3.26 -20.06 6.09
C ASN A 9 -3.15 -19.66 4.60
N ASP A 10 -3.33 -20.62 3.68
CA ASP A 10 -3.40 -20.33 2.23
C ASP A 10 -4.62 -19.47 1.86
N ALA A 11 -5.77 -19.74 2.48
CA ALA A 11 -6.97 -18.93 2.26
C ALA A 11 -6.78 -17.48 2.76
N VAL A 12 -6.10 -17.30 3.89
CA VAL A 12 -5.79 -15.97 4.46
C VAL A 12 -4.79 -15.21 3.59
N SER A 13 -3.69 -15.85 3.16
CA SER A 13 -2.67 -15.22 2.30
C SER A 13 -3.27 -14.78 0.97
N ARG A 14 -4.10 -15.63 0.35
CA ARG A 14 -4.80 -15.32 -0.90
C ARG A 14 -5.77 -14.14 -0.75
N ARG A 15 -6.56 -14.12 0.34
CA ARG A 15 -7.47 -12.99 0.63
C ARG A 15 -6.70 -11.70 0.89
N TRP A 16 -5.61 -11.76 1.66
CA TRP A 16 -4.77 -10.61 1.94
C TRP A 16 -4.18 -10.03 0.65
N ARG A 17 -3.62 -10.90 -0.20
CA ARG A 17 -3.06 -10.51 -1.51
C ARG A 17 -4.12 -9.91 -2.44
N LEU A 18 -5.33 -10.47 -2.46
CA LEU A 18 -6.41 -9.94 -3.27
C LEU A 18 -6.85 -8.55 -2.78
N ARG A 19 -7.00 -8.37 -1.47
CA ARG A 19 -7.29 -7.06 -0.86
C ARG A 19 -6.20 -6.05 -1.13
N ALA A 20 -4.93 -6.43 -0.94
CA ALA A 20 -3.79 -5.56 -1.19
C ALA A 20 -3.73 -5.13 -2.66
N GLY A 21 -3.98 -6.06 -3.61
CA GLY A 21 -4.06 -5.73 -5.04
C GLY A 21 -5.18 -4.72 -5.36
N VAL A 22 -6.38 -4.91 -4.81
CA VAL A 22 -7.50 -3.96 -4.99
C VAL A 22 -7.15 -2.59 -4.40
N VAL A 23 -6.60 -2.55 -3.19
CA VAL A 23 -6.20 -1.30 -2.54
C VAL A 23 -5.12 -0.58 -3.35
N THR A 24 -4.09 -1.28 -3.82
CA THR A 24 -3.05 -0.69 -4.69
C THR A 24 -3.64 -0.11 -5.97
N ALA A 25 -4.60 -0.79 -6.60
CA ALA A 25 -5.25 -0.28 -7.81
C ALA A 25 -6.05 1.01 -7.54
N VAL A 26 -6.82 1.05 -6.45
CA VAL A 26 -7.59 2.24 -6.05
C VAL A 26 -6.65 3.40 -5.70
N MET A 27 -5.62 3.14 -4.88
CA MET A 27 -4.61 4.15 -4.52
C MET A 27 -3.90 4.69 -5.75
N GLY A 28 -3.49 3.82 -6.66
CA GLY A 28 -2.79 4.20 -7.88
C GLY A 28 -3.66 5.05 -8.80
N LEU A 29 -4.93 4.68 -8.99
CA LEU A 29 -5.86 5.50 -9.77
C LEU A 29 -6.01 6.90 -9.17
N PHE A 30 -6.19 6.98 -7.85
CA PHE A 30 -6.32 8.27 -7.16
C PHE A 30 -5.04 9.12 -7.25
N ALA A 31 -3.87 8.50 -7.06
CA ALA A 31 -2.59 9.18 -7.18
C ALA A 31 -2.36 9.72 -8.61
N LEU A 32 -2.73 8.96 -9.63
CA LEU A 32 -2.62 9.37 -11.03
C LEU A 32 -3.57 10.53 -11.37
N VAL A 33 -4.82 10.49 -10.90
CA VAL A 33 -5.77 11.60 -11.09
C VAL A 33 -5.27 12.87 -10.41
N THR A 34 -4.73 12.74 -9.20
CA THR A 34 -4.17 13.88 -8.45
C THR A 34 -2.95 14.45 -9.16
N LEU A 35 -2.03 13.60 -9.64
CA LEU A 35 -0.86 14.03 -10.41
C LEU A 35 -1.28 14.74 -11.70
N ALA A 36 -2.21 14.16 -12.46
CA ALA A 36 -2.70 14.74 -13.71
C ALA A 36 -3.33 16.12 -13.48
N SER A 37 -4.08 16.27 -12.38
CA SER A 37 -4.67 17.56 -11.99
C SER A 37 -3.59 18.57 -11.64
N ALA A 38 -2.64 18.21 -10.78
CA ALA A 38 -1.55 19.11 -10.40
C ALA A 38 -0.72 19.58 -11.61
N VAL A 39 -0.43 18.67 -12.55
CA VAL A 39 0.27 19.01 -13.79
C VAL A 39 -0.57 19.91 -14.70
N ALA A 40 -1.88 19.64 -14.83
CA ALA A 40 -2.77 20.41 -15.69
C ALA A 40 -2.98 21.85 -15.19
N TYR A 41 -3.01 22.05 -13.86
CA TYR A 41 -3.25 23.35 -13.24
C TYR A 41 -1.97 24.05 -12.74
N GLY A 42 -0.81 23.39 -12.83
CA GLY A 42 0.46 23.95 -12.37
C GLY A 42 0.60 24.04 -10.85
N GLU A 43 -0.07 23.15 -10.11
CA GLU A 43 -0.05 23.09 -8.65
C GLU A 43 1.21 22.36 -8.14
N SER A 44 1.45 22.44 -6.83
CA SER A 44 2.54 21.72 -6.16
C SER A 44 2.46 20.21 -6.40
N LEU A 45 3.61 19.61 -6.72
CA LEU A 45 3.72 18.16 -6.86
C LEU A 45 3.93 17.42 -5.53
N ALA A 46 4.01 18.13 -4.40
CA ALA A 46 4.29 17.53 -3.09
C ALA A 46 3.25 16.46 -2.73
N THR A 47 1.96 16.80 -2.82
CA THR A 47 0.85 15.89 -2.55
C THR A 47 0.81 14.68 -3.47
N PRO A 48 0.81 14.81 -4.82
CA PRO A 48 0.79 13.64 -5.71
C PRO A 48 2.03 12.76 -5.55
N VAL A 49 3.21 13.32 -5.25
CA VAL A 49 4.42 12.52 -4.95
C VAL A 49 4.22 11.66 -3.71
N CYS A 50 3.64 12.20 -2.62
CA CYS A 50 3.30 11.40 -1.43
C CYS A 50 2.32 10.26 -1.74
N LEU A 51 1.28 10.54 -2.53
CA LEU A 51 0.29 9.53 -2.94
C LEU A 51 0.92 8.43 -3.80
N LEU A 52 1.81 8.78 -4.73
CA LEU A 52 2.55 7.81 -5.54
C LEU A 52 3.49 6.96 -4.69
N ALA A 53 4.23 7.58 -3.78
CA ALA A 53 5.11 6.86 -2.85
C ALA A 53 4.33 5.87 -1.98
N GLY A 54 3.16 6.28 -1.46
CA GLY A 54 2.26 5.39 -0.72
C GLY A 54 1.73 4.23 -1.58
N THR A 55 1.40 4.49 -2.84
CA THR A 55 0.97 3.44 -3.78
C THR A 55 2.09 2.42 -4.05
N LEU A 56 3.32 2.89 -4.26
CA LEU A 56 4.48 2.01 -4.47
C LEU A 56 4.78 1.15 -3.23
N ALA A 57 4.65 1.72 -2.03
CA ALA A 57 4.76 0.97 -0.78
C ALA A 57 3.68 -0.12 -0.68
N MET A 58 2.44 0.17 -1.11
CA MET A 58 1.37 -0.84 -1.12
C MET A 58 1.62 -1.94 -2.17
N LEU A 59 2.20 -1.59 -3.31
CA LEU A 59 2.64 -2.56 -4.31
C LEU A 59 3.75 -3.47 -3.76
N ALA A 60 4.70 -2.92 -2.99
CA ALA A 60 5.72 -3.70 -2.29
C ALA A 60 5.10 -4.62 -1.22
N SER A 61 4.06 -4.15 -0.51
CA SER A 61 3.28 -4.96 0.43
C SER A 61 2.65 -6.17 -0.27
N TRP A 62 2.02 -5.94 -1.43
CA TRP A 62 1.40 -6.98 -2.24
C TRP A 62 2.41 -8.01 -2.77
N GLY A 63 3.55 -7.54 -3.28
CA GLY A 63 4.63 -8.41 -3.79
C GLY A 63 5.32 -9.23 -2.69
N SER A 64 5.29 -8.74 -1.45
CA SER A 64 5.88 -9.44 -0.28
C SER A 64 4.99 -10.56 0.27
N VAL A 65 3.76 -10.74 -0.23
CA VAL A 65 2.86 -11.80 0.24
C VAL A 65 3.26 -13.14 -0.40
N PRO A 66 3.67 -14.14 0.40
CA PRO A 66 4.09 -15.44 -0.12
C PRO A 66 2.96 -16.19 -0.82
N LEU A 67 3.33 -17.02 -1.81
CA LEU A 67 2.40 -17.83 -2.62
C LEU A 67 2.06 -19.19 -2.00
N GLY A 68 2.65 -19.54 -0.85
CA GLY A 68 2.41 -20.79 -0.13
C GLY A 68 2.89 -20.70 1.32
N VAL A 69 2.59 -21.71 2.14
CA VAL A 69 2.85 -21.70 3.59
C VAL A 69 3.99 -22.65 3.95
N THR A 70 5.16 -22.09 4.18
CA THR A 70 6.28 -22.68 4.92
C THR A 70 6.50 -21.89 6.21
N ALA A 71 7.12 -22.47 7.24
CA ALA A 71 7.35 -21.77 8.52
C ALA A 71 8.17 -20.47 8.39
N GLN A 72 8.90 -20.29 7.28
CA GLN A 72 9.61 -19.05 6.91
C GLN A 72 8.66 -17.90 6.51
N ASP A 73 7.40 -18.18 6.20
CA ASP A 73 6.43 -17.20 5.66
C ASP A 73 5.81 -16.26 6.69
N ARG A 74 6.03 -16.50 7.98
CA ARG A 74 5.67 -15.51 9.02
C ARG A 74 6.46 -14.21 8.88
N ARG A 75 7.73 -14.29 8.45
CA ARG A 75 8.59 -13.12 8.29
C ARG A 75 8.18 -12.29 7.06
N SER A 76 7.81 -12.93 5.96
CA SER A 76 7.32 -12.26 4.75
C SER A 76 5.96 -11.58 4.98
N MET A 77 5.06 -12.18 5.76
CA MET A 77 3.83 -11.50 6.20
C MET A 77 4.12 -10.26 7.06
N GLY A 78 5.11 -10.31 7.96
CA GLY A 78 5.53 -9.14 8.74
C GLY A 78 6.06 -8.00 7.87
N VAL A 79 6.84 -8.32 6.82
CA VAL A 79 7.32 -7.33 5.84
C VAL A 79 6.16 -6.75 5.03
N SER A 80 5.22 -7.58 4.58
CA SER A 80 4.02 -7.11 3.88
C SER A 80 3.20 -6.14 4.75
N ALA A 81 2.99 -6.46 6.02
CA ALA A 81 2.29 -5.59 6.96
C ALA A 81 3.03 -4.27 7.19
N ALA A 82 4.36 -4.30 7.36
CA ALA A 82 5.17 -3.09 7.51
C ALA A 82 5.02 -2.17 6.29
N TRP A 83 5.09 -2.72 5.08
CA TRP A 83 4.87 -1.96 3.84
C TRP A 83 3.46 -1.39 3.74
N ALA A 84 2.44 -2.11 4.20
CA ALA A 84 1.06 -1.61 4.23
C ALA A 84 0.91 -0.42 5.20
N VAL A 85 1.59 -0.45 6.35
CA VAL A 85 1.60 0.70 7.28
C VAL A 85 2.31 1.90 6.65
N VAL A 86 3.49 1.69 6.06
CA VAL A 86 4.23 2.76 5.35
C VAL A 86 3.38 3.35 4.22
N ALA A 87 2.66 2.52 3.47
CA ALA A 87 1.73 2.95 2.43
C ALA A 87 0.65 3.86 2.99
N GLY A 88 0.01 3.47 4.09
CA GLY A 88 -1.00 4.29 4.76
C GLY A 88 -0.45 5.63 5.26
N LEU A 89 0.74 5.63 5.87
CA LEU A 89 1.39 6.84 6.35
C LEU A 89 1.72 7.82 5.22
N LEU A 90 2.26 7.33 4.11
CA LEU A 90 2.61 8.17 2.97
C LEU A 90 1.35 8.67 2.23
N PHE A 91 0.35 7.81 2.06
CA PHE A 91 -0.84 8.13 1.27
C PHE A 91 -1.83 9.02 2.01
N PHE A 92 -2.00 8.85 3.32
CA PHE A 92 -2.93 9.67 4.12
C PHE A 92 -2.20 10.70 4.97
N GLY A 93 -1.10 10.31 5.62
CA GLY A 93 -0.32 11.19 6.48
C GLY A 93 0.53 12.20 5.69
N GLY A 94 1.07 11.79 4.54
CA GLY A 94 1.85 12.65 3.65
C GLY A 94 1.09 13.93 3.24
N PRO A 95 -0.08 13.82 2.59
CA PRO A 95 -0.90 14.99 2.25
C PRO A 95 -1.26 15.85 3.45
N PHE A 96 -1.58 15.25 4.60
CA PHE A 96 -1.88 16.00 5.83
C PHE A 96 -0.67 16.82 6.30
N LEU A 97 0.53 16.25 6.21
CA LEU A 97 1.77 16.93 6.59
C LEU A 97 2.15 18.03 5.59
N VAL A 98 1.97 17.79 4.29
CA VAL A 98 2.17 18.81 3.24
C VAL A 98 1.26 20.01 3.50
N ALA A 99 -0.03 19.77 3.74
CA ALA A 99 -1.00 20.81 4.05
C ALA A 99 -0.69 21.53 5.37
N ALA A 100 -0.28 20.80 6.41
CA ALA A 100 0.09 21.40 7.70
C ALA A 100 1.35 22.28 7.62
N LEU A 101 2.23 22.02 6.64
CA LEU A 101 3.46 22.77 6.41
C LEU A 101 3.29 23.89 5.38
N GLY A 102 2.14 24.01 4.71
CA GLY A 102 1.90 25.00 3.65
C GLY A 102 2.78 24.78 2.41
N LEU A 103 2.98 23.52 2.03
CA LEU A 103 3.80 23.10 0.88
C LEU A 103 2.94 22.78 -0.37
N ASP A 104 1.65 23.07 -0.29
CA ASP A 104 0.60 22.96 -1.29
C ASP A 104 0.59 24.12 -2.31
#